data_AF-E8JRH4-F1
#
_entry.id   AF-E8JRH4-F1
#
_cell.length_a   1.000
_cell.length_b   1.000
_cell.length_c   1.000
_cell.angle_alpha   90.00
_cell.angle_beta   90.00
_cell.angle_gamma   90.00
#
_symmetry.space_group_name_H-M   'P 1'
#
loop_
_entity.id
_entity.type
_entity.pdbx_description
1 polymer ?
#
loop_
_entity_poly.entity_id
_entity_poly.type
_entity_poly.pdbx_seq_one_letter_code
_entity_poly.pdbx_strand_id
1 'polypeptide(L)'
;MTLEHFDVPVSLIKRYGGWRDRHLVDAYVRYAQTVMTAYKGLVNYWLTFNEINILIHSPFVGGGLIFKEGDNKKQLMYQAAHHQLVASSLVTKIAHDIDSENQVGCMLAGGMHYPYSCRPEDYKETIDSDRKNYFFIDVQARGYYPNYAKKCLNVKRLSWKY
;
A
#
# COMPACT_ATOMS: atom_id res chain seq x y z
N MET A 1 -4.19 10.90 12.58
CA MET A 1 -5.41 10.31 12.01
C MET A 1 -5.03 9.43 10.85
N THR A 2 -5.63 8.24 10.73
CA THR A 2 -5.45 7.36 9.58
C THR A 2 -6.59 7.61 8.59
N LEU A 3 -6.25 7.86 7.32
CA LEU A 3 -7.23 8.19 6.29
C LEU A 3 -7.96 6.96 5.73
N GLU A 4 -7.25 5.86 5.53
CA GLU A 4 -7.84 4.59 5.14
C GLU A 4 -7.41 3.53 6.15
N HIS A 5 -8.39 2.89 6.77
CA HIS A 5 -8.20 1.83 7.75
C HIS A 5 -9.17 0.70 7.46
N PHE A 6 -8.96 0.03 6.33
CA PHE A 6 -9.72 -1.15 5.89
C PHE A 6 -11.21 -0.87 5.63
N ASP A 7 -11.52 0.35 5.22
CA ASP A 7 -12.86 0.92 5.13
C ASP A 7 -13.22 1.34 3.69
N VAL A 8 -12.64 0.65 2.70
CA VAL A 8 -12.93 0.88 1.28
C VAL A 8 -14.46 0.84 1.02
N PRO A 9 -15.05 1.93 0.48
CA PRO A 9 -16.50 1.97 0.25
C PRO A 9 -16.99 0.84 -0.66
N VAL A 10 -18.00 0.09 -0.19
CA VAL A 10 -18.59 -1.03 -0.94
C VAL A 10 -19.12 -0.60 -2.31
N SER A 11 -19.58 0.64 -2.45
CA SER A 11 -20.01 1.19 -3.74
C SER A 11 -18.86 1.26 -4.77
N LEU A 12 -17.65 1.63 -4.35
CA LEU A 12 -16.46 1.66 -5.19
C LEU A 12 -15.96 0.25 -5.51
N ILE A 13 -16.10 -0.69 -4.56
CA ILE A 13 -15.84 -2.12 -4.81
C ILE A 13 -16.78 -2.65 -5.89
N LYS A 14 -18.08 -2.39 -5.79
CA LYS A 14 -19.06 -2.86 -6.78
C LYS A 14 -18.87 -2.20 -8.16
N ARG A 15 -18.52 -0.91 -8.20
CA ARG A 15 -18.42 -0.14 -9.45
C ARG A 15 -17.11 -0.33 -10.19
N TYR A 16 -15.99 -0.35 -9.47
CA TYR A 16 -14.63 -0.37 -10.06
C TYR A 16 -13.84 -1.64 -9.68
N GLY A 17 -14.30 -2.40 -8.69
CA GLY A 17 -13.60 -3.59 -8.19
C GLY A 17 -12.50 -3.27 -7.18
N GLY A 18 -12.61 -2.13 -6.49
CA GLY A 18 -11.67 -1.73 -5.46
C GLY A 18 -10.35 -1.24 -6.04
N TRP A 19 -9.26 -1.43 -5.30
CA TRP A 19 -7.96 -0.83 -5.59
C TRP A 19 -7.28 -1.36 -6.85
N ARG A 20 -7.80 -2.42 -7.48
CA ARG A 20 -7.30 -2.86 -8.79
C ARG A 20 -7.51 -1.82 -9.89
N ASP A 21 -8.44 -0.89 -9.69
CA ASP A 21 -8.79 0.14 -10.67
C ASP A 21 -8.20 1.50 -10.26
N ARG A 22 -7.63 2.20 -11.24
CA ARG A 22 -6.93 3.47 -11.04
C ARG A 22 -7.85 4.60 -10.56
N HIS A 23 -9.15 4.53 -10.84
CA HIS A 23 -10.11 5.57 -10.40
C HIS A 23 -10.16 5.71 -8.86
N LEU A 24 -9.79 4.67 -8.11
CA LEU A 24 -9.71 4.77 -6.65
C LEU A 24 -8.59 5.70 -6.18
N VAL A 25 -7.53 5.87 -6.96
CA VAL A 25 -6.47 6.84 -6.66
C VAL A 25 -7.07 8.24 -6.61
N ASP A 26 -7.78 8.65 -7.66
CA ASP A 26 -8.40 9.99 -7.73
C ASP A 26 -9.49 10.18 -6.69
N ALA A 27 -10.30 9.13 -6.43
CA ALA A 27 -11.34 9.18 -5.41
C ALA A 27 -10.75 9.36 -4.01
N TYR A 28 -9.68 8.60 -3.68
CA TYR A 28 -8.99 8.70 -2.41
C TYR A 28 -8.28 10.04 -2.24
N VAL A 29 -7.62 10.55 -3.29
CA VAL A 29 -6.98 11.87 -3.28
C VAL A 29 -7.98 12.98 -2.98
N ARG A 30 -9.16 12.98 -3.63
CA ARG A 30 -10.22 13.96 -3.34
C ARG A 30 -10.74 13.84 -1.90
N TYR A 31 -10.92 12.61 -1.42
CA TYR A 31 -11.34 12.35 -0.05
C TYR A 31 -10.32 12.91 0.96
N ALA A 32 -9.04 12.56 0.80
CA ALA A 32 -7.96 13.01 1.67
C ALA A 32 -7.83 14.53 1.68
N GLN A 33 -7.89 15.18 0.50
CA GLN A 33 -7.86 16.64 0.39
C GLN A 33 -9.02 17.27 1.16
N THR A 34 -10.24 16.72 1.03
CA THR A 34 -11.43 17.23 1.72
C THR A 34 -11.27 17.15 3.24
N VAL A 35 -10.82 15.99 3.74
CA VAL A 35 -10.61 15.75 5.17
C VAL A 35 -9.50 16.64 5.73
N MET A 36 -8.33 16.67 5.08
CA MET A 36 -7.20 17.49 5.51
C MET A 36 -7.52 18.99 5.52
N THR A 37 -8.31 19.46 4.55
CA THR A 37 -8.78 20.85 4.53
C THR A 37 -9.74 21.14 5.69
N ALA A 38 -10.69 20.23 5.95
CA ALA A 38 -11.69 20.41 7.00
C ALA A 38 -11.07 20.37 8.42
N TYR A 39 -10.02 19.59 8.64
CA TYR A 39 -9.34 19.45 9.93
C TYR A 39 -8.02 20.24 10.02
N LYS A 40 -7.78 21.17 9.10
CA LYS A 40 -6.59 22.02 9.13
C LYS A 40 -6.50 22.77 10.47
N GLY A 41 -5.33 22.73 11.09
CA GLY A 41 -5.07 23.34 12.41
C GLY A 41 -5.61 22.53 13.61
N LEU A 42 -6.35 21.44 13.38
CA LEU A 42 -6.81 20.52 14.43
C LEU A 42 -6.02 19.21 14.44
N VAL A 43 -5.56 18.75 13.28
CA VAL A 43 -4.82 17.49 13.12
C VAL A 43 -3.55 17.73 12.30
N ASN A 44 -2.40 17.43 12.91
CA ASN A 44 -1.08 17.62 12.28
C ASN A 44 -0.39 16.30 11.92
N TYR A 45 -0.85 15.16 12.45
CA TYR A 45 -0.25 13.85 12.22
C TYR A 45 -1.17 12.96 11.39
N TRP A 46 -0.68 12.50 10.24
CA TRP A 46 -1.47 11.79 9.24
C TRP A 46 -0.82 10.45 8.88
N LEU A 47 -1.64 9.43 8.76
CA LEU A 47 -1.28 8.17 8.13
C LEU A 47 -2.16 7.99 6.90
N THR A 48 -1.55 7.71 5.75
CA THR A 48 -2.29 7.55 4.50
C THR A 48 -3.10 6.25 4.52
N PHE A 49 -2.40 5.11 4.56
CA PHE A 49 -3.00 3.78 4.63
C PHE A 49 -2.57 3.07 5.90
N ASN A 50 -3.48 2.29 6.49
CA ASN A 50 -3.13 1.28 7.46
C ASN A 50 -2.60 0.03 6.73
N GLU A 51 -1.39 -0.42 7.07
CA GLU A 51 -0.85 -1.72 6.66
C GLU A 51 -1.09 -2.11 5.18
N ILE A 52 -0.49 -1.39 4.22
CA ILE A 52 -0.63 -1.73 2.78
C ILE A 52 -0.27 -3.21 2.50
N ASN A 53 0.63 -3.79 3.29
CA ASN A 53 1.01 -5.19 3.19
C ASN A 53 -0.13 -6.18 3.48
N ILE A 54 -1.18 -5.78 4.23
CA ILE A 54 -2.34 -6.64 4.48
C ILE A 54 -3.03 -7.03 3.18
N LEU A 55 -2.92 -6.23 2.12
CA LEU A 55 -3.54 -6.52 0.83
C LEU A 55 -3.08 -7.87 0.26
N ILE A 56 -1.86 -8.31 0.58
CA ILE A 56 -1.36 -9.64 0.19
C ILE A 56 -2.03 -10.76 0.99
N HIS A 57 -2.38 -10.50 2.25
CA HIS A 57 -2.92 -11.51 3.19
C HIS A 57 -4.46 -11.55 3.17
N SER A 58 -5.11 -10.39 3.10
CA SER A 58 -6.56 -10.21 3.05
C SER A 58 -6.93 -9.19 1.95
N PRO A 59 -6.99 -9.63 0.67
CA PRO A 59 -7.16 -8.73 -0.48
C PRO A 59 -8.50 -7.98 -0.49
N PHE A 60 -9.55 -8.57 0.08
CA PHE A 60 -10.85 -7.91 0.20
C PHE A 60 -10.81 -6.77 1.21
N VAL A 61 -10.22 -7.00 2.39
CA VAL A 61 -10.14 -6.02 3.48
C VAL A 61 -9.15 -4.90 3.13
N GLY A 62 -7.95 -5.25 2.67
CA GLY A 62 -6.90 -4.27 2.37
C GLY A 62 -7.05 -3.57 1.04
N GLY A 63 -7.81 -4.11 0.10
CA GLY A 63 -7.87 -3.61 -1.28
C GLY A 63 -9.25 -3.58 -1.91
N GLY A 64 -10.29 -4.07 -1.23
CA GLY A 64 -11.62 -4.24 -1.83
C GLY A 64 -11.63 -5.22 -3.00
N LEU A 65 -10.67 -6.15 -3.07
CA LEU A 65 -10.48 -7.03 -4.21
C LEU A 65 -11.40 -8.26 -4.14
N ILE A 66 -12.21 -8.44 -5.19
CA ILE A 66 -12.98 -9.66 -5.43
C ILE A 66 -12.44 -10.31 -6.70
N PHE A 67 -11.93 -11.53 -6.56
CA PHE A 67 -11.37 -12.29 -7.68
C PHE A 67 -12.44 -13.08 -8.42
N LYS A 68 -12.35 -13.09 -9.74
CA LYS A 68 -13.16 -13.92 -10.63
C LYS A 68 -12.35 -15.11 -11.12
N GLU A 69 -13.04 -16.10 -11.67
CA GLU A 69 -12.38 -17.22 -12.35
C GLU A 69 -11.54 -16.71 -13.53
N GLY A 70 -10.31 -17.20 -13.66
CA GLY A 70 -9.33 -16.74 -14.66
C GLY A 70 -8.46 -15.54 -14.23
N ASP A 71 -8.74 -14.90 -13.09
CA ASP A 71 -7.92 -13.77 -12.62
C ASP A 71 -6.52 -14.21 -12.19
N ASN A 72 -5.49 -13.49 -12.65
CA ASN A 72 -4.16 -13.56 -12.05
C ASN A 72 -4.17 -12.79 -10.72
N LYS A 73 -4.54 -13.48 -9.64
CA LYS A 73 -4.68 -12.91 -8.29
C LYS A 73 -3.42 -12.14 -7.85
N LYS A 74 -2.22 -12.69 -8.08
CA LYS A 74 -0.96 -12.05 -7.71
C LYS A 74 -0.79 -10.71 -8.43
N GLN A 75 -1.00 -10.69 -9.74
CA GLN A 75 -0.93 -9.48 -10.53
C GLN A 75 -1.90 -8.41 -10.05
N LEU A 76 -3.15 -8.78 -9.78
CA LEU A 76 -4.16 -7.85 -9.29
C LEU A 76 -3.80 -7.30 -7.91
N MET A 77 -3.30 -8.13 -7.00
CA MET A 77 -2.86 -7.68 -5.69
C MET A 77 -1.71 -6.68 -5.78
N TYR A 78 -0.65 -6.98 -6.53
CA TYR A 78 0.47 -6.05 -6.67
C TYR A 78 0.08 -4.77 -7.40
N GLN A 79 -0.79 -4.83 -8.41
CA GLN A 79 -1.32 -3.65 -9.09
C GLN A 79 -2.12 -2.76 -8.13
N ALA A 80 -2.97 -3.36 -7.30
CA ALA A 80 -3.74 -2.62 -6.31
C ALA A 80 -2.84 -1.96 -5.26
N ALA A 81 -1.82 -2.67 -4.78
CA ALA A 81 -0.84 -2.08 -3.87
C ALA A 81 -0.04 -0.95 -4.54
N HIS A 82 0.28 -1.04 -5.83
CA HIS A 82 0.90 0.07 -6.57
C HIS A 82 0.00 1.30 -6.60
N HIS A 83 -1.30 1.13 -6.86
CA HIS A 83 -2.25 2.25 -6.80
C HIS A 83 -2.30 2.87 -5.40
N GLN A 84 -2.29 2.07 -4.33
CA GLN A 84 -2.22 2.59 -2.96
C GLN A 84 -0.92 3.36 -2.69
N LEU A 85 0.22 2.87 -3.16
CA LEU A 85 1.51 3.56 -3.02
C LEU A 85 1.54 4.90 -3.76
N VAL A 86 0.98 4.94 -4.97
CA VAL A 86 0.84 6.19 -5.75
C VAL A 86 -0.15 7.14 -5.09
N ALA A 87 -1.28 6.64 -4.61
CA ALA A 87 -2.27 7.45 -3.90
C ALA A 87 -1.68 8.04 -2.61
N SER A 88 -0.91 7.24 -1.87
CA SER A 88 -0.20 7.65 -0.66
C SER A 88 0.76 8.82 -0.95
N SER A 89 1.58 8.73 -2.00
CA SER A 89 2.52 9.80 -2.35
C SER A 89 1.82 11.09 -2.83
N LEU A 90 0.73 10.97 -3.59
CA LEU A 90 -0.09 12.11 -3.99
C LEU A 90 -0.72 12.81 -2.79
N VAL A 91 -1.23 12.05 -1.82
CA VAL A 91 -1.80 12.59 -0.59
C VAL A 91 -0.72 13.23 0.27
N THR A 92 0.47 12.64 0.39
CA THR A 92 1.60 13.27 1.09
C THR A 92 1.92 14.64 0.51
N LYS A 93 1.94 14.76 -0.82
CA LYS A 93 2.13 16.06 -1.49
C LYS A 93 1.04 17.06 -1.09
N ILE A 94 -0.23 16.66 -1.22
CA ILE A 94 -1.37 17.53 -0.91
C ILE A 94 -1.38 17.95 0.56
N ALA A 95 -1.01 17.06 1.48
CA ALA A 95 -0.94 17.37 2.90
C ALA A 95 0.01 18.54 3.18
N HIS A 96 1.22 18.49 2.59
CA HIS A 96 2.21 19.56 2.74
C HIS A 96 1.81 20.84 1.98
N ASP A 97 1.08 20.72 0.86
CA ASP A 97 0.52 21.87 0.15
C ASP A 97 -0.59 22.58 0.97
N ILE A 98 -1.39 21.83 1.74
CA ILE A 98 -2.46 22.36 2.60
C ILE A 98 -1.87 23.03 3.84
N ASP A 99 -0.92 22.38 4.50
CA ASP A 99 -0.25 22.88 5.71
C ASP A 99 1.16 22.31 5.82
N SER A 100 2.16 23.19 5.91
CA SER A 100 3.57 22.79 6.02
C SER A 100 3.90 22.11 7.35
N GLU A 101 3.07 22.29 8.38
CA GLU A 101 3.25 21.65 9.68
C GLU A 101 2.76 20.19 9.70
N ASN A 102 2.06 19.75 8.65
CA ASN A 102 1.59 18.37 8.55
C ASN A 102 2.76 17.38 8.52
N GLN A 103 2.68 16.37 9.37
CA GLN A 103 3.58 15.22 9.41
C GLN A 103 2.83 14.01 8.84
N VAL A 104 3.27 13.53 7.67
CA VAL A 104 2.65 12.37 7.00
C VAL A 104 3.56 11.16 7.13
N GLY A 105 3.05 10.13 7.80
CA GLY A 105 3.74 8.86 7.99
C GLY A 105 3.18 7.71 7.14
N CYS A 106 3.99 6.66 7.03
CA CYS A 106 3.59 5.33 6.60
C CYS A 106 3.23 4.45 7.80
N MET A 107 2.43 3.41 7.58
CA MET A 107 2.08 2.41 8.58
C MET A 107 2.44 1.01 8.04
N LEU A 108 3.16 0.22 8.83
CA LEU A 108 3.50 -1.17 8.55
C LEU A 108 3.03 -2.09 9.67
N ALA A 109 2.43 -3.22 9.30
CA ALA A 109 2.35 -4.38 10.18
C ALA A 109 3.76 -4.96 10.33
N GLY A 110 4.50 -4.44 11.31
CA GLY A 110 5.88 -4.82 11.57
C GLY A 110 5.97 -6.21 12.18
N GLY A 111 6.83 -7.04 11.63
CA GLY A 111 7.23 -8.33 12.20
C GLY A 111 8.67 -8.61 11.83
N MET A 112 9.42 -9.19 12.76
CA MET A 112 10.76 -9.71 12.49
C MET A 112 10.67 -11.22 12.44
N HIS A 113 11.23 -11.80 11.39
CA HIS A 113 11.42 -13.24 11.34
C HIS A 113 12.73 -13.61 12.05
N TYR A 114 12.75 -14.76 12.71
CA TYR A 114 13.97 -15.35 13.25
C TYR A 114 14.23 -16.68 12.56
N PRO A 115 15.50 -17.00 12.26
CA PRO A 115 15.83 -18.29 11.67
C PRO A 115 15.57 -19.41 12.69
N TYR A 116 15.03 -20.53 12.22
CA TYR A 116 14.81 -21.70 13.07
C TYR A 116 16.12 -22.34 13.55
N SER A 117 17.15 -22.35 12.69
CA SER A 117 18.48 -22.90 13.00
C SER A 117 19.60 -22.02 12.44
N CYS A 118 20.86 -22.38 12.74
CA CYS A 118 22.05 -21.69 12.21
C CYS A 118 22.38 -22.03 10.75
N ARG A 119 21.52 -22.82 10.08
CA ARG A 119 21.72 -23.16 8.66
C ARG A 119 21.62 -21.90 7.79
N PRO A 120 22.53 -21.72 6.80
CA PRO A 120 22.48 -20.57 5.90
C PRO A 120 21.14 -20.43 5.15
N GLU A 121 20.47 -21.55 4.87
CA GLU A 121 19.17 -21.55 4.19
C GLU A 121 18.07 -20.91 5.04
N ASP A 122 18.02 -21.20 6.34
CA ASP A 122 17.02 -20.66 7.27
C ASP A 122 17.22 -19.15 7.47
N TYR A 123 18.49 -18.71 7.53
CA TYR A 123 18.82 -17.29 7.60
C TYR A 123 18.42 -16.55 6.33
N LYS A 124 18.62 -17.17 5.16
CA LYS A 124 18.19 -16.59 3.88
C LYS A 124 16.66 -16.45 3.80
N GLU A 125 15.90 -17.45 4.22
CA GLU A 125 14.43 -17.37 4.19
C GLU A 125 13.89 -16.30 5.16
N THR A 126 14.59 -16.08 6.27
CA THR A 126 14.29 -14.99 7.22
C THR A 126 14.40 -13.64 6.51
N ILE A 127 15.53 -13.38 5.84
CA ILE A 127 15.76 -12.15 5.07
C ILE A 127 14.72 -12.00 3.95
N ASP A 128 14.44 -13.07 3.22
CA ASP A 128 13.50 -13.02 2.10
C ASP A 128 12.05 -12.83 2.57
N SER A 129 11.71 -13.29 3.78
CA SER A 129 10.40 -13.04 4.40
C SER A 129 10.25 -11.60 4.89
N ASP A 130 11.26 -11.06 5.56
CA ASP A 130 11.28 -9.65 5.97
C ASP A 130 11.19 -8.71 4.76
N ARG A 131 11.92 -9.00 3.68
CA ARG A 131 11.86 -8.23 2.42
C ARG A 131 10.48 -8.21 1.78
N LYS A 132 9.67 -9.26 1.94
CA LYS A 132 8.28 -9.28 1.41
C LYS A 132 7.42 -8.22 2.13
N ASN A 133 7.68 -7.96 3.41
CA ASN A 133 6.99 -6.95 4.20
C ASN A 133 7.57 -5.54 3.99
N TYR A 134 8.90 -5.41 4.05
CA TYR A 134 9.57 -4.11 3.92
C TYR A 134 9.47 -3.48 2.55
N PHE A 135 9.17 -4.27 1.52
CA PHE A 135 8.96 -3.78 0.16
C PHE A 135 8.05 -2.53 0.08
N PHE A 136 6.92 -2.53 0.76
CA PHE A 136 5.96 -1.43 0.70
C PHE A 136 6.48 -0.15 1.37
N ILE A 137 7.14 -0.32 2.52
CA ILE A 137 7.70 0.79 3.29
C ILE A 137 8.94 1.37 2.63
N ASP A 138 9.77 0.53 2.01
CA ASP A 138 10.88 1.00 1.21
C ASP A 138 10.40 1.95 0.10
N VAL A 139 9.25 1.65 -0.54
CA VAL A 139 8.68 2.57 -1.55
C VAL A 139 8.15 3.85 -0.91
N GLN A 140 7.41 3.78 0.20
CA GLN A 140 6.87 4.98 0.85
C GLN A 140 7.95 5.90 1.44
N ALA A 141 8.99 5.32 2.05
CA ALA A 141 10.04 6.06 2.73
C ALA A 141 11.18 6.49 1.79
N ARG A 142 11.56 5.66 0.81
CA ARG A 142 12.67 5.95 -0.11
C ARG A 142 12.23 6.46 -1.48
N GLY A 143 10.95 6.32 -1.84
CA GLY A 143 10.38 6.84 -3.08
C GLY A 143 10.66 5.99 -4.33
N TYR A 144 11.21 4.77 -4.20
CA TYR A 144 11.47 3.90 -5.34
C TYR A 144 11.33 2.41 -4.99
N TYR A 145 11.05 1.60 -6.01
CA TYR A 145 11.01 0.15 -5.89
C TYR A 145 12.42 -0.41 -5.66
N PRO A 146 12.69 -1.10 -4.53
CA PRO A 146 14.02 -1.63 -4.25
C PRO A 146 14.39 -2.78 -5.19
N ASN A 147 15.70 -3.02 -5.37
CA ASN A 147 16.21 -3.99 -6.35
C ASN A 147 15.69 -5.42 -6.12
N TYR A 148 15.55 -5.85 -4.87
CA TYR A 148 14.99 -7.16 -4.54
C TYR A 148 13.52 -7.29 -4.96
N ALA A 149 12.75 -6.20 -4.86
CA ALA A 149 11.36 -6.17 -5.29
C ALA A 149 11.26 -6.23 -6.81
N LYS A 150 12.09 -5.47 -7.54
CA LYS A 150 12.18 -5.56 -9.01
C LYS A 150 12.51 -6.97 -9.48
N LYS A 151 13.47 -7.63 -8.83
CA LYS A 151 13.82 -9.04 -9.12
C LYS A 151 12.63 -9.96 -8.86
N CYS A 152 11.93 -9.79 -7.74
CA CYS A 152 10.75 -10.58 -7.38
C CYS A 152 9.60 -10.41 -8.40
N LEU A 153 9.31 -9.18 -8.81
CA LEU A 153 8.29 -8.87 -9.82
C LEU A 153 8.64 -9.49 -11.18
N ASN A 154 9.90 -9.40 -11.59
CA ASN A 154 10.37 -9.96 -12.86
C ASN A 154 10.30 -11.50 -12.87
N VAL A 155 10.76 -12.15 -11.80
CA VAL A 155 10.65 -13.62 -11.63
C VAL A 155 9.19 -14.07 -11.66
N LYS A 156 8.27 -13.29 -11.09
CA LYS A 156 6.84 -13.58 -11.07
C LYS A 156 6.11 -13.19 -12.37
N ARG A 157 6.82 -12.67 -13.39
CA ARG A 157 6.25 -12.14 -14.66
C ARG A 157 5.12 -11.13 -14.43
N LEU A 158 5.30 -10.26 -13.44
CA LEU A 158 4.34 -9.22 -13.11
C LEU A 158 4.72 -7.92 -13.81
N SER A 159 3.77 -7.25 -14.46
CA SER A 159 3.97 -5.98 -15.14
C SER A 159 2.98 -4.93 -14.64
N TRP A 160 3.39 -3.67 -14.54
CA TRP A 160 2.45 -2.60 -14.23
C TRP A 160 1.54 -2.34 -15.42
N LYS A 161 0.23 -2.35 -15.20
CA LYS A 161 -0.72 -1.77 -16.16
C LYS A 161 -0.95 -0.32 -15.73
N TYR A 162 -0.58 0.63 -16.59
CA TYR A 162 -0.70 2.07 -16.30
C TYR A 162 -2.13 2.57 -16.50
#